data_AF-A0A8J7XMN2-F1
#
_entry.id   AF-A0A8J7XMN2-F1
#
_cell.length_a   1.000
_cell.length_b   1.000
_cell.length_c   1.000
_cell.angle_alpha   90.00
_cell.angle_beta   90.00
_cell.angle_gamma   90.00
#
_symmetry.space_group_name_H-M   'P 1'
#
loop_
_entity.id
_entity.type
_entity.pdbx_description
1 polymer ?
#
loop_
_entity_poly.entity_id
_entity_poly.type
_entity_poly.pdbx_seq_one_letter_code
_entity_poly.pdbx_strand_id
1 'polypeptide(L)' 'MSRLPVISGKDLIKILEKSGYSIRDQKGSHVHLRHSVKPPLTVPYHTTIAKGTLRAIIREAELSVDEFLEIA' A
#
# COMPACT_ATOMS: atom_id res chain seq x y z
N MET A 1 -10.50 14.30 -9.92
CA MET A 1 -10.13 13.62 -8.65
C MET A 1 -10.53 12.17 -8.76
N SER A 2 -9.58 11.27 -9.05
CA SER A 2 -9.82 9.83 -9.08
C SER A 2 -10.27 9.36 -7.69
N ARG A 3 -11.39 8.64 -7.63
CA ARG A 3 -11.93 8.11 -6.37
C ARG A 3 -11.11 6.89 -5.97
N LEU A 4 -10.53 6.93 -4.77
CA LEU A 4 -9.83 5.77 -4.22
C LEU A 4 -10.83 4.66 -3.87
N PRO A 5 -10.50 3.39 -4.19
CA PRO A 5 -11.34 2.25 -3.87
C PRO A 5 -11.34 1.97 -2.36
N VAL A 6 -12.30 1.18 -1.93
CA VAL A 6 -12.31 0.60 -0.58
C VAL A 6 -11.67 -0.77 -0.70
N ILE A 7 -10.47 -0.94 -0.11
CA ILE A 7 -9.70 -2.18 -0.19
C ILE A 7 -9.21 -2.61 1.19
N SER A 8 -8.91 -3.90 1.32
CA SER A 8 -8.28 -4.44 2.52
C SER A 8 -6.79 -4.16 2.56
N GLY A 9 -6.18 -4.26 3.74
CA GLY A 9 -4.72 -4.21 3.88
C GLY A 9 -4.02 -5.32 3.11
N LYS A 10 -4.65 -6.49 3.02
CA LYS A 10 -4.14 -7.63 2.23
C LYS A 10 -4.08 -7.31 0.74
N ASP A 11 -5.11 -6.66 0.20
CA ASP A 11 -5.13 -6.29 -1.22
C ASP A 11 -4.14 -5.17 -1.50
N LEU A 12 -4.04 -4.19 -0.60
CA LEU A 12 -3.03 -3.13 -0.70
C LEU A 12 -1.60 -3.69 -0.71
N ILE A 13 -1.29 -4.68 0.15
CA ILE A 13 0.02 -5.34 0.16
C ILE A 13 0.30 -5.99 -1.20
N LYS A 14 -0.66 -6.74 -1.77
CA LYS A 14 -0.48 -7.37 -3.08
C LYS A 14 -0.21 -6.36 -4.20
N ILE A 15 -0.89 -5.22 -4.18
CA ILE A 15 -0.67 -4.13 -5.14
C ILE A 15 0.74 -3.57 -5.01
N LEU A 16 1.20 -3.34 -3.77
CA LEU A 16 2.55 -2.85 -3.51
C LEU A 16 3.62 -3.90 -3.88
N GLU A 17 3.35 -5.19 -3.68
CA GLU A 17 4.25 -6.27 -4.13
C GLU A 17 4.42 -6.25 -5.65
N LYS A 18 3.33 -6.05 -6.41
CA LYS A 18 3.41 -5.86 -7.87
C LYS A 18 4.21 -4.62 -8.28
N SER A 19 4.22 -3.57 -7.45
CA SER A 19 5.02 -2.36 -7.70
C SER A 19 6.49 -2.48 -7.25
N GLY A 20 6.92 -3.66 -6.81
CA GLY A 20 8.31 -3.98 -6.48
C GLY A 20 8.61 -4.05 -4.97
N TYR A 21 7.62 -3.87 -4.11
CA TYR A 21 7.80 -4.06 -2.67
C TYR A 21 7.87 -5.54 -2.30
N SER A 22 8.48 -5.84 -1.16
CA SER A 22 8.47 -7.17 -0.54
C SER A 22 8.18 -7.05 0.95
N ILE A 23 7.51 -8.06 1.51
CA ILE A 23 7.27 -8.14 2.95
C ILE A 23 8.60 -8.36 3.68
N ARG A 24 8.87 -7.51 4.68
CA ARG A 24 10.02 -7.65 5.58
C ARG A 24 9.65 -8.42 6.84
N ASP A 25 8.68 -7.91 7.59
CA ASP A 25 8.19 -8.47 8.85
C ASP A 25 6.78 -7.96 9.17
N GLN A 26 6.13 -8.60 10.13
CA GLN A 26 4.82 -8.19 10.64
C GLN A 26 4.88 -8.05 12.16
N LYS A 27 4.34 -6.94 12.68
CA LYS A 27 4.19 -6.69 14.11
C LYS A 27 2.73 -6.41 14.42
N GLY A 28 2.07 -7.38 15.04
CA GLY A 28 0.63 -7.33 15.26
C GLY A 28 -0.13 -7.16 13.94
N SER A 29 -0.97 -6.14 13.86
CA SER A 29 -1.74 -5.82 12.65
C SER A 29 -1.01 -4.89 11.67
N HIS A 30 0.31 -4.70 11.77
CA HIS A 30 1.07 -3.86 10.85
C HIS A 30 2.13 -4.67 10.10
N VAL A 31 2.06 -4.65 8.78
CA VAL A 31 2.99 -5.33 7.87
C VAL A 31 3.98 -4.30 7.36
N HIS A 32 5.27 -4.57 7.52
CA HIS A 32 6.34 -3.71 7.04
C HIS A 32 6.83 -4.22 5.70
N LEU A 33 6.84 -3.34 4.72
CA LEU A 33 7.29 -3.59 3.36
C LEU A 33 8.61 -2.86 3.12
N ARG A 34 9.47 -3.45 2.29
CA ARG A 34 10.73 -2.85 1.81
C ARG A 34 10.76 -2.85 0.29
N HIS A 35 11.42 -1.84 -0.27
CA HIS A 35 11.73 -1.74 -1.70
C HIS A 35 13.25 -1.55 -1.85
N SER A 36 13.82 -1.92 -2.99
CA SER A 36 15.25 -1.75 -3.25
C SER A 36 15.66 -0.28 -3.44
N VAL A 37 14.73 0.54 -3.99
CA VAL A 37 14.95 1.95 -4.35
C VAL A 37 14.09 2.94 -3.56
N LYS A 38 12.90 2.52 -3.10
CA LYS A 38 11.88 3.41 -2.53
C LYS A 38 11.86 3.30 -0.99
N PRO A 39 11.32 4.29 -0.27
CA PRO A 39 11.20 4.22 1.18
C PRO A 39 10.42 2.99 1.65
N PRO A 40 10.74 2.43 2.83
CA PRO A 40 9.97 1.35 3.43
C PRO A 40 8.56 1.84 3.80
N LEU A 41 7.57 0.95 3.72
CA LEU A 41 6.17 1.28 4.02
C LEU A 41 5.65 0.41 5.17
N THR A 42 4.68 0.94 5.90
CA THR A 42 3.94 0.17 6.91
C THR A 42 2.46 0.15 6.54
N VAL A 43 1.91 -1.05 6.32
CA VAL A 43 0.53 -1.26 5.92
C VAL A 43 -0.27 -1.89 7.05
N PRO A 44 -1.39 -1.30 7.49
CA PRO A 44 -2.30 -1.95 8.43
C PRO A 44 -2.95 -3.19 7.77
N TYR A 45 -2.88 -4.35 8.39
CA TYR A 45 -3.51 -5.59 7.94
C TYR A 45 -4.95 -5.72 8.45
N HIS A 46 -5.81 -4.80 8.00
CA HIS A 46 -7.21 -4.69 8.40
C HIS A 46 -8.12 -5.02 7.21
N THR A 47 -9.39 -5.33 7.46
CA THR A 47 -10.38 -5.63 6.40
C THR A 47 -10.66 -4.44 5.49
N THR A 48 -10.50 -3.22 6.00
CA THR A 48 -10.69 -1.99 5.25
C THR A 48 -9.64 -0.96 5.65
N ILE A 49 -8.98 -0.34 4.65
CA ILE A 49 -8.08 0.80 4.87
C ILE A 49 -8.86 2.11 4.73
N ALA A 50 -8.70 3.00 5.71
CA ALA A 50 -9.25 4.33 5.63
C ALA A 50 -8.67 5.09 4.42
N LYS A 51 -9.49 5.85 3.70
CA LYS A 51 -9.07 6.56 2.47
C LYS A 51 -7.88 7.50 2.69
N GLY A 52 -7.80 8.14 3.86
CA GLY A 52 -6.67 8.99 4.23
C GLY A 52 -5.37 8.19 4.33
N THR A 53 -5.41 7.03 4.99
CA THR A 53 -4.28 6.11 5.11
C THR A 53 -3.87 5.56 3.75
N LEU A 54 -4.82 5.12 2.92
CA LEU A 54 -4.55 4.63 1.58
C LEU A 54 -3.84 5.70 0.73
N ARG A 55 -4.34 6.94 0.77
CA ARG A 55 -3.71 8.07 0.04
C ARG A 55 -2.31 8.39 0.56
N ALA A 56 -2.09 8.33 1.87
CA ALA A 56 -0.78 8.55 2.46
C ALA A 56 0.22 7.47 1.99
N ILE A 57 -0.18 6.20 2.02
CA ILE A 57 0.65 5.07 1.57
C ILE A 57 0.97 5.18 0.09
N ILE A 58 -0.01 5.50 -0.77
CA ILE A 58 0.23 5.70 -2.22
C ILE A 58 1.26 6.80 -2.45
N ARG A 59 1.16 7.93 -1.73
CA ARG A 59 2.12 9.04 -1.83
C ARG A 59 3.52 8.63 -1.38
N GLU A 60 3.62 7.92 -0.26
CA GLU A 60 4.90 7.46 0.29
C GLU A 60 5.54 6.35 -0.57
N ALA A 61 4.71 5.57 -1.26
CA ALA A 61 5.13 4.61 -2.28
C ALA A 61 5.61 5.27 -3.59
N GLU A 62 5.60 6.61 -3.65
CA GLU A 62 5.90 7.39 -4.86
C GLU A 62 5.10 6.88 -6.07
N LEU A 63 3.79 6.66 -5.85
CA LEU A 63 2.82 6.31 -6.88
C LEU A 63 1.80 7.44 -7.01
N SER A 64 1.37 7.70 -8.24
CA SER A 64 0.15 8.46 -8.49
C SER A 64 -1.09 7.61 -8.19
N VAL A 65 -2.24 8.27 -8.02
CA VAL A 65 -3.50 7.54 -7.82
C VAL A 65 -3.86 6.75 -9.08
N ASP A 66 -3.52 7.24 -10.25
CA ASP A 66 -3.87 6.59 -11.51
C ASP A 66 -2.98 5.34 -11.75
N GLU A 67 -1.66 5.43 -11.52
CA GLU A 67 -0.78 4.25 -11.52
C GLU A 67 -1.22 3.20 -10.49
N PHE A 68 -1.65 3.64 -9.31
CA PHE A 68 -2.19 2.73 -8.30
C PHE A 68 -3.43 1.98 -8.82
N LEU A 69 -4.33 2.68 -9.51
CA LEU A 69 -5.56 2.10 -10.06
C LEU A 69 -5.30 1.17 -11.24
N GLU A 70 -4.21 1.34 -11.99
CA GLU A 70 -3.83 0.43 -13.07
C GLU A 70 -3.31 -0.93 -12.55
N ILE A 71 -2.71 -0.94 -11.36
CA ILE A 71 -2.16 -2.16 -10.72
C ILE A 71 -3.22 -2.91 -9.90
N ALA A 72 -4.19 -2.18 -9.35
CA ALA A 72 -5.26 -2.64 -8.46
C ALA A 72 -6.21 -3.63 -9.14
#